data_AF-A0A366KYW0-F1
#
_entry.id   AF-A0A366KYW0-F1
#
_cell.length_a   1.000
_cell.length_b   1.000
_cell.length_c   1.000
_cell.angle_alpha   90.00
_cell.angle_beta   90.00
_cell.angle_gamma   90.00
#
_symmetry.space_group_name_H-M   'P 1'
#
loop_
_entity.id
_entity.type
_entity.pdbx_description
1 polymer ?
#
loop_
_entity_poly.entity_id
_entity_poly.type
_entity_poly.pdbx_seq_one_letter_code
_entity_poly.pdbx_strand_id
1 'polypeptide(L)' 'MMMKAEYRKRPGSRTIRTTNHIAIPKLPNLNQAHNITVDQAQKILFESGINIEKDDAAEVLELMYQLAKLIVNQNFKK' A
#
# COMPACT_ATOMS: atom_id res chain seq x y z
N MET A 1 39.23 -45.07 -25.19
CA MET A 1 39.87 -43.74 -25.12
C MET A 1 38.84 -42.72 -25.60
N MET A 2 38.11 -42.05 -24.70
CA MET A 2 37.04 -41.11 -25.06
C MET A 2 37.62 -39.70 -25.22
N MET A 3 37.52 -39.11 -26.40
CA MET A 3 37.92 -37.73 -26.65
C MET A 3 36.94 -36.77 -25.97
N LYS A 4 37.42 -35.88 -25.09
CA LYS A 4 36.64 -34.79 -24.52
C LYS A 4 36.36 -33.76 -25.61
N ALA A 5 35.09 -33.48 -25.89
CA ALA A 5 34.72 -32.38 -26.77
C ALA A 5 35.01 -31.04 -26.08
N GLU A 6 36.07 -30.36 -26.50
CA GLU A 6 36.36 -29.00 -26.06
C GLU A 6 35.41 -28.02 -26.77
N TYR A 7 34.45 -27.47 -26.03
CA TYR A 7 33.58 -26.41 -26.54
C TYR A 7 34.39 -25.11 -26.74
N ARG A 8 34.86 -24.88 -27.97
CA ARG A 8 35.48 -23.60 -28.36
C ARG A 8 34.41 -22.52 -28.49
N LYS A 9 34.45 -21.51 -27.61
CA LYS A 9 33.61 -20.31 -27.74
C LYS A 9 33.98 -19.58 -29.03
N ARG A 10 32.99 -19.33 -29.90
CA ARG A 10 33.21 -18.55 -31.12
C ARG A 10 33.58 -17.10 -30.78
N PRO A 11 34.58 -16.50 -31.43
CA PRO A 11 34.90 -15.09 -31.23
C PRO A 11 33.68 -14.24 -31.59
N GLY A 12 33.25 -13.39 -30.67
CA GLY A 12 32.06 -12.53 -30.81
C GLY A 12 30.85 -12.91 -29.95
N SER A 13 30.87 -14.04 -29.23
CA SER A 13 29.77 -14.39 -28.32
C SER A 13 29.80 -13.52 -27.05
N ARG A 14 29.03 -12.42 -27.05
CA ARG A 14 28.78 -11.61 -25.85
C ARG A 14 27.81 -12.35 -24.94
N THR A 15 28.25 -12.70 -23.74
CA THR A 15 27.37 -13.18 -22.68
C THR A 15 26.54 -12.00 -22.20
N ILE A 16 25.27 -11.91 -22.62
CA ILE A 16 24.34 -10.90 -22.12
C ILE A 16 24.01 -11.30 -20.68
N ARG A 17 24.67 -10.69 -19.71
CA ARG A 17 24.22 -10.73 -18.32
C ARG A 17 22.98 -9.85 -18.24
N THR A 18 21.81 -10.43 -18.46
CA THR A 18 20.55 -9.75 -18.12
C THR A 18 20.51 -9.69 -16.60
N THR A 19 20.98 -8.61 -15.99
CA THR A 19 20.54 -8.26 -14.64
C THR A 19 19.07 -7.90 -14.80
N ASN A 20 18.20 -8.87 -14.58
CA ASN A 20 16.79 -8.59 -14.41
C ASN A 20 16.70 -7.71 -13.17
N HIS A 21 16.76 -6.40 -13.36
CA HIS A 21 16.30 -5.43 -12.38
C HIS A 21 14.79 -5.61 -12.38
N ILE A 22 14.32 -6.62 -11.64
CA ILE A 22 12.92 -6.69 -11.26
C ILE A 22 12.75 -5.43 -10.42
N ALA A 23 12.16 -4.39 -11.03
CA ALA A 23 11.73 -3.23 -10.31
C ALA A 23 10.73 -3.76 -9.28
N ILE A 24 11.17 -3.91 -8.03
CA ILE A 24 10.27 -4.22 -6.93
C ILE A 24 9.28 -3.07 -6.96
N PRO A 25 7.98 -3.31 -7.27
CA PRO A 25 7.02 -2.24 -7.27
C PRO A 25 7.06 -1.62 -5.88
N LYS A 26 7.30 -0.31 -5.83
CA LYS A 26 7.32 0.44 -4.59
C LYS A 26 5.96 0.19 -3.92
N LEU A 27 5.95 -0.61 -2.86
CA LEU A 27 4.75 -0.88 -2.08
C LEU A 27 4.11 0.49 -1.77
N PRO A 28 2.81 0.67 -2.03
CA PRO A 28 2.16 1.93 -1.69
C PRO A 28 2.44 2.17 -0.21
N ASN A 29 2.98 3.34 0.12
CA ASN A 29 3.22 3.73 1.49
C ASN A 29 1.89 3.60 2.24
N LEU A 30 1.74 2.54 3.06
CA LEU A 30 0.59 2.29 3.94
C LEU A 30 0.38 3.41 4.99
N ASN A 31 1.20 4.46 4.94
CA ASN A 31 1.17 5.62 5.81
C ASN A 31 0.48 6.85 5.20
N GLN A 32 -0.18 6.73 4.04
CA GLN A 32 -1.26 7.67 3.75
C GLN A 32 -2.46 7.28 4.60
N ALA A 33 -2.42 7.69 5.88
CA ALA A 33 -3.65 7.91 6.62
C ALA A 33 -4.44 8.92 5.78
N HIS A 34 -5.33 8.44 4.93
CA HIS A 34 -6.26 9.29 4.23
C HIS A 34 -7.08 9.97 5.33
N ASN A 35 -6.75 11.22 5.63
CA ASN A 35 -7.58 12.04 6.49
C ASN A 35 -8.92 12.15 5.79
N ILE A 36 -9.91 11.41 6.31
CA ILE A 36 -11.27 11.46 5.80
C ILE A 36 -11.77 12.86 6.10
N THR A 37 -12.17 13.58 5.06
CA THR A 37 -12.80 14.90 5.22
C THR A 37 -14.25 14.75 5.65
N VAL A 38 -14.83 15.80 6.24
CA VAL A 38 -16.26 15.81 6.62
C VAL A 38 -17.16 15.48 5.43
N ASP A 39 -16.85 16.02 4.25
CA ASP A 39 -17.63 15.75 3.03
C ASP A 39 -17.53 14.27 2.59
N GLN A 40 -16.36 13.65 2.77
CA GLN A 40 -16.20 12.21 2.53
C GLN A 40 -16.93 11.37 3.57
N ALA A 41 -16.90 11.77 4.84
CA ALA A 41 -17.64 11.09 5.91
C ALA A 41 -19.15 11.14 5.64
N GLN A 42 -19.68 12.31 5.27
CA GLN A 42 -21.08 12.47 4.88
C GLN A 42 -21.42 11.57 3.69
N LYS A 43 -20.56 11.51 2.67
CA LYS A 43 -20.77 10.62 1.51
C LYS A 43 -20.82 9.14 1.91
N ILE A 44 -19.89 8.69 2.76
CA ILE A 44 -19.83 7.30 3.25
C ILE A 44 -21.09 6.95 4.03
N LEU A 45 -21.55 7.85 4.90
CA LEU A 45 -22.75 7.66 5.71
C LEU A 45 -24.00 7.64 4.83
N PHE A 46 -24.06 8.51 3.82
CA PHE A 46 -25.12 8.52 2.82
C PHE A 46 -25.16 7.21 2.00
N GLU A 47 -24.01 6.72 1.54
CA GLU A 47 -23.91 5.42 0.84
C GLU A 47 -24.34 4.24 1.73
N SER A 48 -24.21 4.39 3.06
CA SER A 48 -24.69 3.43 4.06
C SER A 48 -26.18 3.58 4.39
N GLY A 49 -26.89 4.50 3.73
CA GLY A 49 -28.31 4.78 3.93
C GLY A 49 -28.63 5.76 5.04
N ILE A 50 -27.64 6.41 5.64
CA ILE A 50 -27.81 7.40 6.70
C ILE A 50 -27.64 8.80 6.11
N ASN A 51 -28.76 9.51 5.96
CA ASN A 51 -28.75 10.90 5.52
C ASN A 51 -28.57 11.82 6.73
N ILE A 52 -27.44 12.54 6.78
CA ILE A 52 -27.10 13.46 7.87
C ILE A 52 -26.65 14.80 7.32
N GLU A 53 -26.81 15.84 8.14
CA GLU A 53 -26.30 17.16 7.85
C GLU A 53 -24.77 17.21 8.01
N LYS A 54 -24.16 18.25 7.45
CA LYS A 54 -22.70 18.39 7.44
C LYS A 54 -22.12 18.58 8.84
N ASP A 55 -22.84 19.29 9.70
CA ASP A 55 -22.42 19.54 11.09
C ASP A 55 -22.45 18.25 11.90
N ASP A 56 -23.52 17.46 11.78
CA ASP A 56 -23.62 16.12 12.38
C ASP A 56 -22.53 15.17 11.86
N ALA A 57 -22.20 15.24 10.56
CA ALA A 57 -21.13 14.43 9.97
C ALA A 57 -19.76 14.76 10.57
N ALA A 58 -19.53 16.03 10.94
CA ALA A 58 -18.29 16.45 11.59
C ALA A 58 -18.18 15.86 13.00
N GLU A 59 -19.27 15.87 13.78
CA GLU A 59 -19.30 15.28 15.13
C GLU A 59 -19.06 13.77 15.09
N VAL A 60 -19.71 13.06 14.17
CA VAL A 60 -19.52 11.62 13.99
C VAL A 60 -18.07 11.31 13.60
N LEU A 61 -17.49 12.08 12.67
CA LEU A 61 -16.11 11.90 12.25
C LEU A 61 -15.13 12.13 13.41
N GLU A 62 -15.35 13.16 14.22
CA GLU A 62 -14.54 13.44 15.40
C GLU A 62 -14.61 12.29 16.42
N LEU A 63 -15.81 11.78 16.70
CA LEU A 63 -15.99 10.63 17.58
C LEU A 63 -15.23 9.40 17.08
N MET A 64 -15.30 9.10 15.78
CA MET A 64 -14.56 7.98 15.19
C MET A 64 -13.05 8.15 15.35
N TYR A 65 -12.52 9.37 15.19
CA TYR A 65 -11.10 9.64 15.43
C TYR A 65 -10.69 9.44 16.90
N GLN A 66 -11.52 9.89 17.83
CA GLN A 66 -11.26 9.68 19.26
C GLN A 66 -11.25 8.19 19.62
N LEU A 67 -12.20 7.42 19.09
CA LEU A 67 -12.26 5.96 19.26
C LEU A 67 -11.03 5.27 18.67
N ALA A 68 -10.63 5.64 17.46
CA ALA A 68 -9.42 5.10 16.84
C ALA A 68 -8.18 5.36 17.72
N LYS A 69 -8.04 6.58 18.26
CA LYS A 69 -6.96 6.94 19.17
C LYS A 69 -6.98 6.11 20.46
N LEU A 70 -8.16 5.87 21.02
CA LEU A 70 -8.34 5.03 22.20
C LEU A 70 -7.87 3.59 21.94
N ILE A 71 -8.34 2.98 20.85
CA ILE A 71 -7.97 1.61 20.45
C ILE A 71 -6.46 1.50 20.23
N VAL A 72 -5.86 2.48 19.54
CA VAL A 72 -4.41 2.48 19.29
C VAL A 72 -3.64 2.59 20.61
N ASN A 73 -4.05 3.48 21.52
CA ASN A 73 -3.42 3.61 22.83
C ASN A 73 -3.53 2.31 23.65
N GLN A 74 -4.68 1.63 23.62
CA GLN A 74 -4.88 0.38 24.35
C GLN A 74 -4.02 -0.78 23.82
N ASN A 75 -3.87 -0.89 22.49
CA ASN A 75 -3.23 -2.04 21.87
C ASN A 75 -1.73 -1.88 21.63
N PHE A 76 -1.23 -0.65 21.45
CA PHE A 76 0.16 -0.41 21.01
C PHE A 76 1.01 0.39 22.00
N LYS A 77 0.45 0.95 23.08
CA LYS A 77 1.21 1.65 24.14
C LYS A 77 1.35 0.84 25.43
N LYS A 78 1.40 -0.50 25.32
CA LYS A 78 1.82 -1.35 26.44
C LYS A 78 3.31 -1.22 26.70
#